data_AF-A0A8S2NHX4-F1
#
_entry.id   AF-A0A8S2NHX4-F1
#
_cell.length_a   1.000
_cell.length_b   1.000
_cell.length_c   1.000
_cell.angle_alpha   90.00
_cell.angle_beta   90.00
_cell.angle_gamma   90.00
#
_symmetry.space_group_name_H-M   'P 1'
#
loop_
_entity.id
_entity.type
_entity.pdbx_description
1 polymer ?
#
loop_
_entity_poly.entity_id
_entity_poly.type
_entity_poly.pdbx_seq_one_letter_code
_entity_poly.pdbx_strand_id
1 'polypeptide(L)'
;MEDNFEGLISTLQTSSSCDDLLCEVRLILEKQNSLLSSALISQFHRSLLILEHWTWQLFSQTTHEWVQKSNCVELLHTIALFNKNLNLNYKDVEANI
;
A
#
# COMPACT_ATOMS: atom_id res chain seq x y z
N MET A 1 11.46 10.34 8.42
CA MET A 1 10.26 9.48 8.37
C MET A 1 10.07 8.84 6.99
N GLU A 2 10.83 9.29 5.97
CA GLU A 2 10.82 8.79 4.58
C GLU A 2 11.55 7.44 4.43
N ASP A 3 12.71 7.30 5.08
CA ASP A 3 13.51 6.05 5.07
C ASP A 3 12.77 4.83 5.65
N ASN A 4 11.71 5.07 6.43
CA ASN A 4 10.97 3.99 7.05
C ASN A 4 10.06 3.27 6.03
N PHE A 5 9.36 3.98 5.15
CA PHE A 5 8.39 3.31 4.26
C PHE A 5 9.08 2.47 3.19
N GLU A 6 10.10 2.99 2.50
CA GLU A 6 10.83 2.22 1.50
C GLU A 6 11.55 1.01 2.13
N GLY A 7 12.08 1.17 3.35
CA GLY A 7 12.66 0.08 4.13
C GLY A 7 11.64 -1.02 4.45
N LEU A 8 10.47 -0.65 4.99
CA LEU A 8 9.41 -1.59 5.34
C LEU A 8 8.90 -2.36 4.11
N ILE A 9 8.69 -1.66 2.99
CA ILE A 9 8.25 -2.28 1.75
C ILE A 9 9.31 -3.25 1.18
N SER A 10 10.60 -2.93 1.32
CA SER A 10 11.68 -3.84 0.93
C SER A 10 11.73 -5.10 1.81
N THR A 11 11.44 -4.98 3.10
CA THR A 11 11.32 -6.12 4.02
C THR A 11 10.10 -6.99 3.70
N LEU A 12 9.01 -6.38 3.21
CA LEU A 12 7.78 -7.07 2.83
C LEU A 12 8.00 -8.05 1.67
N GLN A 13 8.91 -7.73 0.73
CA GLN A 13 9.26 -8.61 -0.39
C GLN A 13 10.14 -9.80 -0.01
N THR A 14 10.92 -9.68 1.06
CA THR A 14 12.02 -10.62 1.37
C THR A 14 11.73 -11.54 2.54
N SER A 15 10.76 -11.20 3.39
CA SER A 15 10.40 -11.97 4.57
C SER A 15 9.04 -12.68 4.40
N SER A 16 8.87 -13.81 5.09
CA SER A 16 7.54 -14.36 5.33
C SER A 16 6.76 -13.36 6.17
N SER A 17 5.86 -12.61 5.52
CA SER A 17 5.02 -11.53 6.07
C SER A 17 4.83 -11.58 7.60
N CYS A 18 5.54 -10.72 8.33
CA CYS A 18 5.36 -10.51 9.77
C CYS A 18 4.13 -9.61 10.01
N ASP A 19 3.28 -9.96 10.97
CA ASP A 19 2.06 -9.21 11.28
C ASP A 19 2.34 -7.74 11.67
N ASP A 20 3.43 -7.49 12.40
CA ASP A 20 3.84 -6.15 12.80
C ASP A 20 4.20 -5.27 11.59
N LEU A 21 4.88 -5.86 10.60
CA LEU A 21 5.25 -5.17 9.36
C LEU A 21 4.01 -4.77 8.56
N LEU A 22 3.04 -5.67 8.44
CA LEU A 22 1.78 -5.38 7.75
C LEU A 22 1.01 -4.25 8.44
N CYS A 23 1.00 -4.24 9.78
CA CYS A 23 0.38 -3.19 10.57
C CYS A 23 1.06 -1.83 10.36
N GLU A 24 2.40 -1.77 10.37
CA GLU A 24 3.13 -0.52 10.15
C GLU A 24 2.91 0.05 8.74
N VAL A 25 2.96 -0.79 7.71
CA VAL A 25 2.67 -0.39 6.33
C VAL A 25 1.23 0.15 6.23
N ARG A 26 0.25 -0.52 6.87
CA ARG A 26 -1.14 -0.07 6.91
C ARG A 26 -1.26 1.32 7.54
N LEU A 27 -0.67 1.53 8.71
CA LEU A 27 -0.75 2.80 9.44
C LEU A 27 -0.13 3.97 8.64
N ILE A 28 0.96 3.71 7.92
CA ILE A 28 1.57 4.71 7.03
C ILE A 28 0.60 5.05 5.90
N LEU A 29 0.05 4.05 5.20
CA LEU A 29 -0.89 4.27 4.10
C LEU A 29 -2.14 5.03 4.54
N GLU A 30 -2.74 4.67 5.69
CA GLU A 30 -3.90 5.37 6.24
C GLU A 30 -3.61 6.84 6.50
N LYS A 31 -2.46 7.13 7.12
CA LYS A 31 -2.02 8.51 7.37
C LYS A 31 -1.86 9.28 6.07
N GLN A 32 -1.20 8.68 5.08
CA GLN A 32 -0.98 9.34 3.78
C GLN A 32 -2.26 9.47 2.96
N ASN A 33 -3.23 8.58 3.13
CA ASN A 33 -4.51 8.65 2.43
C ASN A 33 -5.26 9.96 2.73
N SER A 34 -5.14 10.48 3.95
CA SER A 34 -5.72 11.77 4.34
C SER A 34 -4.97 13.00 3.80
N LEU A 35 -3.72 12.82 3.37
CA LEU A 35 -2.79 13.88 2.93
C LEU A 35 -2.35 13.70 1.48
N LEU A 36 -3.13 12.93 0.70
CA LEU A 36 -2.80 12.55 -0.67
C LEU A 36 -2.51 13.79 -1.52
N SER A 37 -1.27 13.91 -1.98
CA SER A 37 -0.79 14.97 -2.86
C SER A 37 0.08 14.39 -3.97
N SER A 38 0.15 15.06 -5.12
CA SER A 38 0.98 14.64 -6.25
C SER A 38 2.45 14.50 -5.88
N ALA A 39 2.97 15.39 -5.02
CA ALA A 39 4.34 15.33 -4.51
C ALA A 39 4.60 14.06 -3.69
N LEU A 40 3.65 13.68 -2.83
CA LEU A 40 3.75 12.49 -2.00
C LEU A 40 3.68 11.20 -2.82
N ILE A 41 2.84 11.18 -3.86
CA ILE A 41 2.76 10.06 -4.80
C ILE A 41 4.07 9.92 -5.56
N SER A 42 4.62 11.03 -6.07
CA SER A 42 5.91 11.02 -6.76
C SER A 42 7.03 10.52 -5.86
N GLN A 43 6.99 10.88 -4.57
CA GLN A 43 7.98 10.46 -3.59
C GLN A 43 7.90 8.96 -3.31
N PHE A 44 6.71 8.40 -3.12
CA PHE A 44 6.53 6.99 -2.78
C PHE A 44 6.28 6.08 -3.99
N HIS A 45 6.35 6.60 -5.21
CA HIS A 45 5.97 5.88 -6.43
C HIS A 45 6.60 4.48 -6.51
N ARG A 46 7.91 4.37 -6.26
CA ARG A 46 8.61 3.08 -6.30
C ARG A 46 8.09 2.11 -5.24
N SER A 47 7.93 2.57 -4.00
CA SER A 47 7.42 1.75 -2.90
C SER A 47 5.97 1.31 -3.13
N LEU A 48 5.15 2.17 -3.73
CA LEU A 48 3.78 1.85 -4.12
C LEU A 48 3.73 0.76 -5.19
N LEU A 49 4.58 0.83 -6.22
CA LEU A 49 4.69 -0.22 -7.25
C LEU A 49 5.14 -1.56 -6.65
N ILE A 50 6.08 -1.53 -5.71
CA ILE A 50 6.52 -2.74 -5.02
C ILE A 50 5.38 -3.34 -4.19
N LEU A 51 4.64 -2.50 -3.46
CA LEU A 51 3.49 -2.94 -2.67
C LEU A 51 2.37 -3.52 -3.55
N GLU A 52 2.12 -2.91 -4.71
CA GLU A 52 1.21 -3.43 -5.71
C GLU A 52 1.66 -4.81 -6.20
N HIS A 53 2.94 -4.95 -6.55
CA HIS A 53 3.50 -6.23 -6.99
C HIS A 53 3.36 -7.32 -5.92
N TRP A 54 3.67 -6.99 -4.67
CA TRP A 54 3.48 -7.89 -3.53
C TRP A 54 2.02 -8.31 -3.37
N THR A 55 1.07 -7.38 -3.55
CA THR A 55 -0.37 -7.65 -3.49
C THR A 55 -0.79 -8.65 -4.58
N TRP A 56 -0.28 -8.48 -5.80
CA TRP A 56 -0.54 -9.43 -6.90
C TRP A 56 0.04 -10.80 -6.62
N GLN A 57 1.26 -10.88 -6.10
CA GLN A 57 1.89 -12.14 -5.70
C GLN A 57 1.04 -12.85 -4.65
N LEU A 58 0.57 -12.13 -3.63
CA LEU A 58 -0.31 -12.67 -2.59
C LEU A 58 -1.59 -13.29 -3.18
N PHE A 59 -2.25 -12.59 -4.11
CA PHE A 59 -3.46 -13.09 -4.77
C PHE A 59 -3.21 -14.28 -5.69
N SER A 60 -2.01 -14.42 -6.25
CA SER A 60 -1.65 -15.56 -7.08
C SER A 60 -1.33 -16.85 -6.30
N GLN A 61 -1.20 -16.78 -4.98
CA GLN A 61 -0.91 -17.96 -4.14
C GLN A 61 -2.08 -18.94 -4.17
N THR A 62 -1.81 -20.24 -4.29
CA THR A 62 -2.86 -21.28 -4.42
C THR A 62 -3.64 -21.55 -3.14
N THR A 63 -3.06 -21.34 -1.96
CA THR A 63 -3.65 -21.75 -0.67
C THR A 63 -4.48 -20.66 0.01
N HIS A 64 -4.41 -19.40 -0.47
CA HIS A 64 -5.17 -18.23 0.02
C HIS A 64 -5.18 -18.07 1.57
N GLU A 65 -4.16 -18.58 2.26
CA GLU A 65 -4.05 -18.55 3.73
C GLU A 65 -4.04 -17.12 4.29
N TRP A 66 -3.65 -16.15 3.45
CA TRP A 66 -3.66 -14.73 3.77
C TRP A 66 -5.06 -14.19 4.15
N VAL A 67 -6.15 -14.81 3.67
CA VAL A 67 -7.52 -14.42 4.02
C VAL A 67 -7.80 -14.65 5.51
N GLN A 68 -7.09 -15.60 6.13
CA GLN A 68 -7.25 -15.90 7.56
C GLN A 68 -6.42 -14.95 8.46
N LYS A 69 -5.52 -14.16 7.88
CA LYS A 69 -4.68 -13.21 8.62
C LYS A 69 -5.34 -11.83 8.61
N SER A 70 -5.88 -11.41 9.77
CA SER A 70 -6.61 -10.14 9.89
C SER A 70 -5.79 -8.93 9.41
N ASN A 71 -4.51 -8.84 9.81
CA ASN A 71 -3.64 -7.73 9.41
C ASN A 71 -3.42 -7.67 7.89
N CYS A 72 -3.40 -8.83 7.24
CA CYS A 72 -3.26 -8.91 5.80
C CYS A 72 -4.52 -8.40 5.10
N VAL A 73 -5.70 -8.83 5.55
CA VAL A 73 -6.99 -8.36 5.04
C VAL A 73 -7.16 -6.85 5.27
N GLU A 74 -6.80 -6.35 6.45
CA GLU A 74 -6.88 -4.93 6.79
C GLU A 74 -5.93 -4.09 5.93
N LEU A 75 -4.70 -4.55 5.71
CA LEU A 75 -3.77 -3.88 4.80
C LEU A 75 -4.33 -3.84 3.37
N LEU A 76 -4.85 -4.95 2.84
CA LEU A 76 -5.45 -5.00 1.51
C LEU A 76 -6.65 -4.05 1.36
N HIS A 77 -7.48 -3.94 2.40
CA HIS A 77 -8.58 -2.99 2.43
C HIS A 77 -8.06 -1.53 2.39
N THR A 78 -7.03 -1.22 3.17
CA THR A 78 -6.38 0.10 3.16
C THR A 78 -5.74 0.42 1.81
N ILE A 79 -5.09 -0.54 1.15
CA ILE A 79 -4.56 -0.38 -0.22
C ILE A 79 -5.69 -0.08 -1.20
N ALA A 80 -6.81 -0.81 -1.12
CA ALA A 80 -7.96 -0.58 -1.99
C ALA A 80 -8.55 0.84 -1.81
N LEU A 81 -8.67 1.30 -0.56
CA LEU A 81 -9.11 2.67 -0.26
C LEU A 81 -8.12 3.72 -0.77
N PHE A 82 -6.82 3.49 -0.58
CA PHE A 82 -5.78 4.38 -1.08
C PHE A 82 -5.83 4.50 -2.61
N ASN A 83 -5.94 3.38 -3.33
CA ASN A 83 -6.08 3.35 -4.78
C ASN A 83 -7.37 4.03 -5.26
N LYS A 84 -8.48 3.89 -4.53
CA LYS A 84 -9.72 4.60 -4.84
C LYS A 84 -9.51 6.11 -4.75
N ASN A 85 -8.89 6.59 -3.68
CA ASN A 85 -8.67 8.03 -3.47
C ASN A 85 -7.63 8.61 -4.43
N LEU A 86 -6.59 7.85 -4.78
CA LEU A 86 -5.67 8.19 -5.86
C LEU A 86 -6.42 8.47 -7.17
N ASN A 87 -7.29 7.54 -7.58
CA ASN A 87 -8.07 7.68 -8.81
C ASN A 87 -9.06 8.85 -8.77
N LEU A 88 -9.64 9.16 -7.61
CA LEU A 88 -10.54 10.31 -7.46
C LEU A 88 -9.78 11.63 -7.59
N ASN A 89 -8.66 11.78 -6.87
CA ASN A 89 -7.83 12.99 -6.95
C ASN A 89 -7.26 13.21 -8.36
N TYR A 90 -6.94 12.15 -9.11
CA TYR A 90 -6.47 12.28 -10.48
C TYR A 90 -7.57 12.76 -11.44
N LYS A 91 -8.81 12.27 -11.26
CA LYS A 91 -9.97 12.72 -12.03
C LYS A 91 -10.33 14.18 -11.76
N ASP A 92 -10.18 14.62 -10.51
CA ASP A 92 -10.36 16.02 -10.14
C ASP A 92 -9.27 16.92 -10.75
N VAL A 93 -8.05 16.42 -10.94
CA VAL A 93 -6.98 17.16 -11.64
C VAL A 93 -7.26 17.26 -13.13
N GLU A 94 -7.73 16.19 -13.80
CA GLU A 94 -8.12 16.25 -15.22
C GLU A 94 -9.36 17.09 -15.49
N ALA A 95 -10.34 17.12 -14.58
CA ALA A 95 -11.56 17.90 -14.73
C ALA A 95 -11.36 19.42 -14.60
N ASN A 96 -10.19 19.85 -14.11
CA ASN A 96 -9.83 21.26 -13.91
C ASN A 96 -8.77 21.76 -14.92
N ILE A 97 -8.52 21.01 -16.01
CA ILE A 97 -7.69 21.39 -17.16
C ILE A 97 -8.58 21.59 -18.38
#